data_AF-A0A958LVG6-F1
#
_entry.id   AF-A0A958LVG6-F1
#
_cell.length_a   1.000
_cell.length_b   1.000
_cell.length_c   1.000
_cell.angle_alpha   90.00
_cell.angle_beta   90.00
_cell.angle_gamma   90.00
#
_symmetry.space_group_name_H-M   'P 1'
#
loop_
_entity.id
_entity.type
_entity.pdbx_description
1 polymer ?
#
loop_
_entity_poly.entity_id
_entity_poly.type
_entity_poly.pdbx_seq_one_letter_code
_entity_poly.pdbx_strand_id
1 'polypeptide(L)'
;MEDFNDDILLTSDVPRTLETKSKIMGLELSDVLILLMNLSVQNLIFGASVYKLFIVFGSSLLIALVLLVFKKGKPDFYLQHYLEHLLSPIIREANLSDTQYQKFRGQNK
;
A
#
# COMPACT_ATOMS: atom_id res chain seq x y z
N MET A 1 -52.07 -6.70 -26.64
CA MET A 1 -51.69 -6.16 -25.33
C MET A 1 -50.55 -7.02 -24.85
N GLU A 2 -49.33 -6.49 -24.96
CA GLU A 2 -48.09 -7.16 -24.57
C GLU A 2 -47.56 -6.35 -23.39
N ASP A 3 -47.61 -6.95 -22.20
CA ASP A 3 -47.12 -6.33 -20.96
C ASP A 3 -45.59 -6.22 -21.05
N PHE A 4 -45.11 -5.02 -21.39
CA PHE A 4 -43.74 -4.60 -21.14
C PHE A 4 -43.58 -4.50 -19.63
N ASN A 5 -43.21 -5.61 -19.00
CA ASN A 5 -42.73 -5.60 -17.63
C ASN A 5 -41.34 -4.99 -17.70
N ASP A 6 -41.30 -3.66 -17.64
CA ASP A 6 -40.10 -2.88 -17.47
C ASP A 6 -39.49 -3.33 -16.14
N ASP A 7 -38.54 -4.25 -16.21
CA ASP A 7 -37.65 -4.64 -15.13
C ASP A 7 -36.95 -3.36 -14.65
N ILE A 8 -37.62 -2.64 -13.75
CA ILE A 8 -37.08 -1.51 -13.00
C ILE A 8 -35.95 -2.11 -12.18
N LEU A 9 -34.74 -2.05 -12.73
CA LEU A 9 -33.52 -2.41 -12.04
C LEU A 9 -33.49 -1.60 -10.74
N LEU A 10 -33.76 -2.28 -9.63
CA LEU A 10 -33.65 -1.73 -8.28
C LEU A 10 -32.15 -1.48 -8.00
N THR A 11 -31.64 -0.38 -8.53
CA THR A 11 -30.31 0.12 -8.18
C THR A 11 -30.45 0.89 -6.88
N SER A 12 -29.95 0.30 -5.79
CA SER A 12 -29.77 1.05 -4.55
C SER A 12 -28.57 1.98 -4.73
N ASP A 13 -28.81 3.29 -4.59
CA ASP A 13 -27.71 4.25 -4.51
C ASP A 13 -27.05 4.06 -3.14
N VAL A 14 -26.03 3.20 -3.10
CA VAL A 14 -25.26 2.94 -1.89
C VAL A 14 -24.37 4.16 -1.68
N PRO A 15 -24.48 4.89 -0.55
CA PRO A 15 -23.58 6.00 -0.27
C PRO A 15 -22.15 5.44 -0.19
N ARG A 16 -21.38 5.63 -1.26
CA ARG A 16 -19.98 5.20 -1.35
C ARG A 16 -19.09 6.18 -0.62
N THR A 17 -19.37 6.49 0.64
CA THR A 17 -18.69 7.60 1.32
C THR A 17 -18.60 7.37 2.82
N LEU A 18 -17.75 6.42 3.21
CA LEU A 18 -17.00 6.54 4.47
C LEU A 18 -15.52 6.16 4.34
N GLU A 19 -15.07 5.75 3.16
CA GLU A 19 -13.65 5.81 2.80
C GLU A 19 -13.27 7.25 2.46
N THR A 20 -13.63 8.20 3.32
CA THR A 20 -13.13 9.57 3.20
C THR A 20 -11.66 9.51 3.52
N LYS A 21 -10.89 9.21 2.47
CA LYS A 21 -9.44 9.35 2.31
C LYS A 21 -8.84 10.08 3.51
N SER A 22 -8.34 9.33 4.48
CA SER A 22 -7.41 9.85 5.49
C SER A 22 -6.10 10.20 4.78
N LYS A 23 -6.16 11.25 3.97
CA LYS A 23 -5.05 11.81 3.21
C LYS A 23 -4.78 13.20 3.75
N ILE A 24 -3.61 13.36 4.33
CA ILE A 24 -3.11 14.65 4.77
C ILE A 24 -2.21 15.14 3.66
N MET A 25 -2.59 16.22 2.97
CA MET A 25 -1.78 16.84 1.91
C MET A 25 -1.44 15.90 0.73
N GLY A 26 -2.27 14.89 0.48
CA GLY A 26 -2.03 13.88 -0.56
C GLY A 26 -1.17 12.68 -0.13
N LEU A 27 -0.61 12.72 1.08
CA LEU A 27 0.04 11.58 1.74
C LEU A 27 -0.99 10.74 2.47
N GLU A 28 -0.81 9.42 2.43
CA GLU A 28 -1.65 8.48 3.18
C GLU A 28 -1.28 8.47 4.66
N LEU A 29 -2.18 7.99 5.51
CA LEU A 29 -1.92 7.83 6.94
C LEU A 29 -0.64 7.02 7.22
N SER A 30 -0.41 5.94 6.46
CA SER A 30 0.79 5.11 6.58
C SER A 30 2.09 5.89 6.29
N ASP A 31 2.08 6.79 5.31
CA ASP A 31 3.22 7.66 5.00
C ASP A 31 3.52 8.63 6.16
N VAL A 32 2.46 9.20 6.72
CA VAL A 32 2.54 10.12 7.88
C VAL A 32 3.11 9.41 9.11
N LEU A 33 2.72 8.15 9.33
CA LEU A 33 3.27 7.33 10.41
C LEU A 33 4.77 7.08 10.21
N ILE A 34 5.23 6.80 8.99
CA ILE A 34 6.66 6.63 8.69
C ILE A 34 7.43 7.92 8.97
N LEU A 35 6.88 9.08 8.59
CA LEU A 35 7.48 10.38 8.87
C LEU A 35 7.57 10.67 10.37
N LEU A 36 6.50 10.45 11.12
CA LEU A 36 6.48 10.59 12.59
C LEU A 36 7.46 9.64 13.28
N MET A 37 7.53 8.39 12.81
CA MET A 37 8.47 7.39 13.31
C MET A 37 9.92 7.85 13.07
N ASN A 38 10.25 8.34 11.87
CA ASN A 38 11.58 8.87 11.56
C ASN A 38 11.93 10.05 12.47
N LEU A 39 11.02 11.02 12.59
CA LEU A 39 11.18 12.18 13.46
C LEU A 39 11.42 11.76 14.92
N SER A 40 10.63 10.81 15.43
CA SER A 40 10.76 10.29 16.79
C SER A 40 12.09 9.59 17.04
N VAL A 41 12.48 8.67 16.14
CA VAL A 41 13.75 7.92 16.25
C VAL A 41 14.95 8.86 16.17
N GLN A 42 14.95 9.82 15.25
CA GLN A 42 16.06 10.77 15.15
C GLN A 42 16.08 11.77 16.30
N ASN A 43 14.91 12.18 16.80
CA ASN A 43 14.82 12.98 18.01
C ASN A 43 15.33 12.22 19.24
N LEU A 44 15.18 10.89 19.30
CA LEU A 44 15.75 10.06 20.35
C LEU A 44 17.28 9.95 20.23
N ILE A 45 17.80 9.68 19.03
CA ILE A 45 19.24 9.48 18.81
C ILE A 45 20.03 10.80 18.88
N PHE A 46 19.48 11.87 18.30
CA PHE A 46 20.16 13.17 18.14
C PHE A 46 19.52 14.27 18.99
N GLY A 47 18.70 13.93 19.98
CA GLY A 47 17.94 14.87 20.81
C GLY A 47 18.77 15.95 21.50
N ALA A 48 20.01 15.60 21.88
CA ALA A 48 20.96 16.48 22.55
C ALA A 48 21.93 17.21 21.60
N SER A 49 21.83 16.98 20.28
CA SER A 49 22.73 17.59 19.31
C SER A 49 22.34 19.03 18.97
N VAL A 50 23.33 19.92 18.82
CA VAL A 50 23.13 21.31 18.36
C VAL A 50 22.59 21.36 16.92
N TYR A 51 22.95 20.38 16.10
CA TYR A 51 22.49 20.25 14.71
C TYR A 51 21.18 19.48 14.56
N LYS A 52 20.50 19.17 15.67
CA LYS A 52 19.23 18.42 15.69
C LYS A 52 18.22 18.98 14.70
N LEU A 53 18.05 20.29 14.65
CA LEU A 53 17.04 20.91 13.79
C LEU A 53 17.30 20.58 12.31
N PHE A 54 18.54 20.73 11.83
CA PHE A 54 18.88 20.41 10.45
C PHE A 54 18.82 18.92 10.16
N ILE A 55 19.31 18.08 11.07
CA ILE A 55 19.35 16.63 10.87
C ILE A 55 17.94 16.06 10.88
N VAL A 56 17.17 16.28 11.95
CA VAL A 56 15.85 15.71 12.16
C VAL A 56 14.83 16.28 11.16
N PHE A 57 14.81 17.60 11.00
CA PHE A 57 13.85 18.24 10.11
C PHE A 57 14.23 18.04 8.64
N GLY A 58 15.53 18.10 8.32
CA GLY A 58 16.03 17.93 6.96
C GLY A 58 15.76 16.53 6.41
N SER A 59 16.03 15.47 7.18
CA SER A 59 15.69 14.11 6.75
C SER A 59 14.19 13.87 6.67
N SER A 60 13.40 14.42 7.59
CA SER A 60 11.93 14.29 7.55
C SER A 60 11.36 14.96 6.30
N LEU A 61 11.83 16.17 5.98
CA LEU A 61 11.47 16.88 4.76
C LEU A 61 11.90 16.10 3.51
N LEU A 62 13.11 15.54 3.52
CA LEU A 62 13.63 14.75 2.41
C LEU A 62 12.77 13.50 2.16
N ILE A 63 12.41 12.76 3.21
CA ILE A 63 11.54 11.58 3.11
C ILE A 63 10.16 12.00 2.59
N ALA A 64 9.59 13.10 3.08
CA ALA A 64 8.30 13.59 2.62
C ALA A 64 8.33 13.93 1.12
N LEU A 65 9.38 14.62 0.65
CA LEU A 65 9.56 14.93 -0.77
C LEU A 65 9.73 13.67 -1.62
N VAL A 66 10.53 12.70 -1.15
CA VAL A 66 10.70 11.42 -1.83
C VAL A 66 9.36 10.70 -1.97
N LEU A 67 8.56 10.62 -0.90
CA LEU A 67 7.24 10.00 -0.93
C LEU A 67 6.28 10.74 -1.86
N LEU A 68 6.28 12.07 -1.85
CA LEU A 68 5.45 12.88 -2.75
C LEU A 68 5.78 12.62 -4.23
N VAL A 69 7.06 12.47 -4.58
CA VAL A 69 7.48 12.19 -5.96
C VAL A 69 7.22 10.73 -6.33
N PHE A 70 7.56 9.77 -5.46
CA PHE A 70 7.39 8.33 -5.73
C PHE A 70 5.92 7.91 -5.81
N LYS A 71 5.05 8.50 -4.99
CA LYS A 71 3.61 8.20 -5.00
C LYS A 71 2.85 9.04 -6.02
N LYS A 72 3.49 9.97 -6.73
CA LYS A 72 2.84 10.81 -7.74
C LYS A 72 2.31 9.94 -8.88
N GLY A 73 0.98 9.84 -8.99
CA GLY A 73 0.30 9.04 -10.02
C GLY A 73 0.20 7.55 -9.69
N LYS A 74 0.58 7.11 -8.48
CA LYS A 74 0.35 5.73 -7.99
C LYS A 74 -1.00 5.63 -7.28
N PRO A 75 -1.66 4.46 -7.31
CA PRO A 75 -2.90 4.23 -6.59
C PRO A 75 -2.71 4.32 -5.08
N ASP A 76 -3.83 4.47 -4.36
CA ASP A 76 -3.81 4.49 -2.90
C ASP A 76 -3.26 3.17 -2.33
N PHE A 77 -2.60 3.20 -1.18
CA PHE A 77 -2.01 2.06 -0.47
C PHE A 77 -0.90 1.33 -1.24
N TYR A 78 -0.29 1.97 -2.24
CA TYR A 78 0.77 1.38 -3.07
C TYR A 78 1.94 0.80 -2.25
N LEU A 79 2.46 1.57 -1.28
CA LEU A 79 3.58 1.10 -0.45
C LEU A 79 3.20 -0.10 0.43
N GLN A 80 2.00 -0.09 0.99
CA GLN A 80 1.52 -1.19 1.81
C GLN A 80 1.39 -2.47 0.97
N HIS A 81 0.74 -2.40 -0.18
CA HIS A 81 0.59 -3.54 -1.08
C HIS A 81 1.94 -4.03 -1.60
N TYR A 82 2.86 -3.11 -1.88
CA TYR A 82 4.22 -3.45 -2.29
C TYR A 82 4.98 -4.22 -1.19
N LEU A 83 4.86 -3.80 0.07
CA LEU A 83 5.45 -4.50 1.22
C LEU A 83 4.78 -5.85 1.46
N GLU A 84 3.45 -5.91 1.41
CA GLU A 84 2.70 -7.17 1.51
C GLU A 84 3.11 -8.16 0.41
N HIS A 85 3.30 -7.67 -0.82
CA HIS A 85 3.77 -8.47 -1.95
C HIS A 85 5.19 -9.01 -1.71
N LEU A 86 6.11 -8.19 -1.18
CA LEU A 86 7.48 -8.61 -0.85
C LEU A 86 7.53 -9.64 0.29
N LEU A 87 6.64 -9.52 1.27
CA LEU A 87 6.60 -10.40 2.45
C LEU A 87 5.70 -11.63 2.24
N SER A 88 4.89 -11.66 1.17
CA SER A 88 3.93 -12.74 0.93
C SER A 88 4.65 -14.07 0.68
N PRO A 89 4.39 -15.11 1.50
CA PRO A 89 5.02 -16.41 1.35
C PRO A 89 4.62 -17.09 0.04
N ILE A 90 3.42 -16.82 -0.48
CA ILE A 90 2.88 -17.44 -1.70
C ILE A 90 3.76 -17.14 -2.91
N ILE A 91 4.23 -15.90 -3.05
CA ILE A 91 5.09 -15.50 -4.17
C ILE A 91 6.48 -16.12 -4.02
N ARG A 92 6.96 -16.21 -2.78
CA ARG A 92 8.23 -16.86 -2.48
C ARG A 92 8.19 -18.36 -2.79
N GLU A 93 7.07 -19.01 -2.48
CA GLU A 93 6.83 -20.43 -2.78
C GLU A 93 6.65 -20.67 -4.28
N ALA A 94 5.93 -19.80 -4.99
CA ALA A 94 5.75 -19.90 -6.44
C ALA A 94 7.06 -19.75 -7.23
N ASN A 95 8.07 -19.07 -6.67
CA ASN A 95 9.41 -18.95 -7.25
C ASN A 95 10.36 -20.10 -6.89
N LEU A 96 9.96 -21.01 -6.00
CA LEU A 96 10.77 -22.20 -5.71
C LEU A 96 10.68 -23.18 -6.89
N SER A 97 11.80 -23.84 -7.20
CA SER A 97 11.78 -24.87 -8.24
C SER A 97 10.89 -26.02 -7.78
N ASP A 98 9.95 -26.43 -8.62
CA ASP A 98 9.09 -27.58 -8.34
C ASP A 98 9.94 -28.85 -8.23
N THR A 99 10.14 -29.31 -6.99
CA THR A 99 10.88 -30.54 -6.68
C THR A 99 9.97 -31.78 -6.66
N GLN A 100 8.65 -31.59 -6.69
CA GLN A 100 7.65 -32.65 -6.55
C GLN A 100 7.00 -33.04 -7.90
N TYR A 101 7.34 -32.36 -9.00
CA TYR A 101 6.82 -32.68 -10.33
C TYR A 101 7.15 -34.12 -10.74
N GLN A 102 6.16 -35.02 -10.65
CA GLN A 102 6.17 -36.30 -11.34
C GLN A 102 5.46 -36.15 -12.67
N LYS A 103 6.15 -36.51 -13.77
CA LYS A 103 5.49 -36.67 -15.07
C LYS A 103 4.39 -37.71 -14.92
N PHE A 104 3.14 -37.30 -15.10
CA PHE A 104 2.01 -38.20 -15.18
C PHE A 104 2.16 -39.05 -16.44
N ARG A 105 2.77 -40.24 -16.29
CA ARG A 105 2.93 -41.18 -17.39
C ARG A 105 1.56 -41.86 -17.55
N GLY A 106 0.74 -41.30 -18.42
CA GLY A 106 -0.56 -41.87 -18.76
C GLY A 106 -0.41 -43.36 -19.06
N GLN A 107 -0.96 -44.21 -18.19
CA GLN A 107 -1.09 -45.62 -18.50
C GLN A 107 -2.14 -45.73 -19.60
N ASN A 108 -1.69 -46.02 -20.82
CA ASN A 108 -2.59 -46.50 -21.85
C ASN A 108 -2.86 -47.98 -21.60
N LYS A 109 -4.17 -48.29 -21.45
CA LYS A 109 -4.83 -49.60 -21.38
C LYS A 109 -4.79 -50.36 -20.05
#